data_AF-A0A2G9TPQ9-F1
#
_entry.id   AF-A0A2G9TPQ9-F1
#
_cell.length_a   1.000
_cell.length_b   1.000
_cell.length_c   1.000
_cell.angle_alpha   90.00
_cell.angle_beta   90.00
_cell.angle_gamma   90.00
#
_symmetry.space_group_name_H-M   'P 1'
#
loop_
_entity.id
_entity.type
_entity.pdbx_description
1 polymer ?
#
loop_
_entity_poly.entity_id
_entity_poly.type
_entity_poly.pdbx_seq_one_letter_code
_entity_poly.pdbx_strand_id
1 'polypeptide(L)'
;PFGVDEILIQSLQITDEFEMPGRFTSECLKRGKNTDFISRMSHWTYGGEEFCRSRHVRRAICVLGIEDLQLLSQYPTIMANK
;
A
#
# COMPACT_ATOMS: atom_id res chain seq x y z
N PRO A 1 16.98 12.35 -6.51
CA PRO A 1 16.17 11.31 -7.16
C PRO A 1 14.75 11.27 -6.54
N PHE A 2 13.73 10.95 -7.34
CA PHE A 2 12.31 11.10 -6.98
C PHE A 2 11.68 9.72 -6.74
N GLY A 3 10.99 9.52 -5.62
CA GLY A 3 10.23 8.29 -5.31
C GLY A 3 11.05 6.99 -5.31
N VAL A 4 12.35 7.04 -4.99
CA VAL A 4 13.23 5.85 -5.03
C VAL A 4 12.72 4.75 -4.10
N ASP A 5 12.20 5.13 -2.94
CA ASP A 5 11.61 4.23 -1.96
C ASP A 5 10.35 3.51 -2.47
N GLU A 6 9.63 4.10 -3.42
CA GLU A 6 8.44 3.48 -4.01
C GLU A 6 8.78 2.41 -5.05
N ILE A 7 10.01 2.40 -5.58
CA ILE A 7 10.43 1.51 -6.68
C ILE A 7 11.48 0.51 -6.22
N LEU A 8 12.46 0.95 -5.42
CA LEU A 8 13.69 0.19 -5.14
C LEU A 8 13.42 -1.21 -4.55
N ILE A 9 12.63 -1.29 -3.47
CA ILE A 9 12.37 -2.58 -2.80
C ILE A 9 11.60 -3.54 -3.71
N GLN A 10 10.65 -3.02 -4.48
CA GLN A 10 9.85 -3.83 -5.41
C GLN A 10 10.73 -4.35 -6.55
N SER A 11 11.60 -3.50 -7.11
CA SER A 11 12.57 -3.90 -8.13
C SER A 11 13.50 -4.99 -7.60
N LEU A 12 14.09 -4.80 -6.42
CA LEU A 12 14.97 -5.79 -5.81
C LEU A 12 14.29 -7.15 -5.60
N GLN A 13 13.02 -7.16 -5.19
CA GLN A 13 12.27 -8.39 -4.93
C GLN A 13 11.77 -9.14 -6.17
N ILE A 14 11.74 -8.52 -7.35
CA ILE A 14 11.21 -9.16 -8.58
C ILE A 14 12.30 -9.49 -9.60
N THR A 15 13.50 -8.92 -9.46
CA THR A 15 14.62 -9.17 -10.36
C THR A 15 15.18 -10.59 -10.16
N ASP A 16 15.18 -11.36 -11.24
CA ASP A 16 15.54 -12.78 -11.23
C ASP A 16 17.05 -12.99 -11.01
N GLU A 17 17.87 -12.01 -11.38
CA GLU A 17 19.34 -12.05 -11.26
C GLU A 17 19.85 -11.90 -9.82
N PHE A 18 19.08 -11.28 -8.92
CA PHE A 18 19.54 -11.03 -7.54
C PHE A 18 19.33 -12.19 -6.57
N GLU A 19 18.52 -13.19 -6.94
CA GLU A 19 18.24 -14.39 -6.14
C GLU A 19 17.94 -14.11 -4.67
N MET A 20 17.21 -13.02 -4.39
CA MET A 20 16.90 -12.63 -3.02
C MET A 20 16.07 -13.71 -2.31
N PRO A 21 16.41 -14.06 -1.06
CA PRO A 21 15.65 -15.04 -0.30
C PRO A 21 14.24 -14.50 -0.01
N GLY A 22 13.22 -15.34 -0.22
CA GLY A 22 11.81 -14.95 -0.02
C GLY A 22 11.25 -13.98 -1.08
N ARG A 23 11.93 -13.84 -2.22
CA ARG A 23 11.50 -13.00 -3.34
C ARG A 23 10.23 -13.49 -4.01
N PHE A 24 9.66 -12.63 -4.86
CA PHE A 24 8.55 -12.96 -5.74
C PHE A 24 9.01 -13.06 -7.19
N THR A 25 8.28 -13.78 -8.02
CA THR A 25 8.53 -13.82 -9.47
C THR A 25 7.53 -12.94 -10.22
N SER A 26 7.89 -12.51 -11.42
CA SER A 26 7.00 -11.74 -12.30
C SER A 26 5.89 -12.58 -12.96
N GLU A 27 5.79 -13.88 -12.66
CA GLU A 27 4.88 -14.81 -13.34
C GLU A 27 3.40 -14.46 -13.14
N CYS A 28 2.99 -14.08 -11.92
CA CYS A 28 1.59 -13.75 -11.64
C CYS A 28 1.15 -12.52 -12.44
N LEU A 29 2.00 -11.47 -12.46
CA LEU A 29 1.77 -10.26 -13.24
C LEU A 29 1.69 -10.56 -14.75
N LYS A 30 2.60 -11.40 -15.28
CA LYS A 30 2.59 -11.83 -16.68
C LYS A 30 1.32 -12.61 -17.06
N ARG A 31 0.69 -13.28 -16.10
CA ARG A 31 -0.59 -14.00 -16.26
C ARG A 31 -1.81 -13.11 -16.01
N GLY A 32 -1.63 -11.80 -15.83
CA GLY A 32 -2.70 -10.85 -15.52
C GLY A 32 -3.27 -10.99 -14.11
N LYS A 33 -2.62 -11.74 -13.22
CA LYS A 33 -3.01 -11.87 -11.82
C LYS A 33 -2.29 -10.81 -11.00
N ASN A 34 -3.04 -9.79 -10.58
CA ASN A 34 -2.55 -8.82 -9.61
C ASN A 34 -2.82 -9.34 -8.20
N THR A 35 -1.79 -9.32 -7.35
CA THR A 35 -1.89 -9.77 -5.96
C THR A 35 -1.67 -8.56 -5.08
N ASP A 36 -2.61 -8.30 -4.19
CA ASP A 36 -2.52 -7.17 -3.27
C ASP A 36 -1.43 -7.37 -2.20
N PHE A 37 -1.10 -6.28 -1.51
CA PHE A 37 -0.10 -6.23 -0.46
C PHE A 37 -0.70 -6.42 0.94
N ILE A 38 0.10 -6.96 1.86
CA ILE A 38 -0.27 -7.10 3.29
C ILE A 38 0.47 -6.12 4.20
N SER A 39 1.42 -5.34 3.69
CA SER A 39 2.37 -4.59 4.52
C SER A 39 1.74 -3.36 5.19
N ARG A 40 1.00 -2.53 4.46
CA ARG A 40 0.45 -1.27 4.97
C ARG A 40 -0.79 -0.82 4.20
N MET A 41 -1.91 -0.63 4.89
CA MET A 41 -3.06 0.06 4.31
C MET A 41 -2.84 1.57 4.36
N SER A 42 -3.08 2.25 3.23
CA SER A 42 -3.18 3.71 3.20
C SER A 42 -4.38 4.19 2.40
N HIS A 43 -5.14 5.11 3.00
CA HIS A 43 -6.33 5.67 2.37
C HIS A 43 -5.98 6.96 1.64
N TRP A 44 -5.92 6.86 0.31
CA TRP A 44 -5.72 8.00 -0.58
C TRP A 44 -7.05 8.67 -0.93
N THR A 45 -7.12 9.99 -0.74
CA THR A 45 -8.30 10.80 -1.00
C THR A 45 -7.95 11.91 -1.97
N TYR A 46 -8.12 11.63 -3.27
CA TYR A 46 -7.90 12.61 -4.34
C TYR A 46 -9.10 13.52 -4.60
N GLY A 47 -10.28 13.18 -4.04
CA GLY A 47 -11.55 13.87 -4.28
C GLY A 47 -11.90 15.00 -3.31
N GLY A 48 -11.25 15.07 -2.14
CA GLY A 48 -11.59 16.04 -1.08
C GLY A 48 -11.63 15.41 0.32
N GLU A 49 -11.76 16.24 1.36
CA GLU A 49 -11.78 15.81 2.77
C GLU A 49 -13.02 14.99 3.14
N GLU A 50 -14.11 15.14 2.40
CA GLU A 50 -15.36 14.41 2.57
C GLU A 50 -15.26 12.90 2.36
N PHE A 51 -14.22 12.45 1.65
CA PHE A 51 -13.93 11.03 1.43
C PHE A 51 -13.15 10.40 2.59
N CYS A 52 -12.70 11.21 3.55
CA CYS A 52 -12.07 10.77 4.79
C CYS A 52 -13.07 10.92 5.94
N ARG A 53 -13.33 9.86 6.72
CA ARG A 53 -14.35 9.90 7.78
C ARG A 53 -14.02 10.92 8.86
N SER A 54 -12.74 11.07 9.18
CA SER A 54 -12.22 12.07 10.11
C SER A 54 -12.25 13.50 9.58
N ARG A 55 -12.56 13.67 8.29
CA ARG A 55 -12.46 14.96 7.57
C ARG A 55 -11.06 15.57 7.64
N HIS A 56 -10.03 14.77 7.89
CA HIS A 56 -8.66 15.26 8.03
C HIS A 56 -7.77 14.62 6.98
N VAL A 57 -7.36 15.40 5.98
CA VAL A 57 -6.49 14.92 4.90
C VAL A 57 -5.18 15.70 4.91
N ARG A 58 -4.06 14.97 4.82
CA ARG A 58 -2.72 15.56 4.75
C ARG A 58 -1.92 15.00 3.60
N ARG A 59 -1.77 15.82 2.56
CA ARG A 59 -1.07 15.49 1.29
C ARG A 59 -1.74 14.31 0.57
N ALA A 60 -3.04 14.43 0.33
CA ALA A 60 -3.89 13.41 -0.31
C ALA A 60 -4.02 12.06 0.43
N ILE A 61 -3.57 11.99 1.68
CA ILE A 61 -3.76 10.82 2.56
C ILE A 61 -4.70 11.20 3.70
N CYS A 62 -5.72 10.36 3.94
CA CYS A 62 -6.64 10.46 5.07
C CYS A 62 -5.91 10.13 6.38
N VAL A 63 -6.11 10.99 7.40
CA VAL A 63 -5.65 10.77 8.77
C VAL A 63 -6.75 10.04 9.53
N LEU A 64 -6.50 8.81 9.94
CA LEU A 64 -7.49 7.89 10.48
C LEU A 64 -7.95 8.31 11.88
N GLY A 65 -9.26 8.24 12.12
CA GLY A 65 -9.87 8.49 13.42
C GLY A 65 -10.40 7.22 14.09
N ILE A 66 -11.04 7.36 15.25
CA ILE A 66 -11.65 6.24 15.99
C ILE A 66 -12.79 5.60 15.18
N GLU A 67 -13.47 6.39 14.36
CA GLU A 67 -14.54 6.00 13.44
C GLU A 67 -14.09 5.07 12.31
N ASP A 68 -12.78 4.94 12.09
CA ASP A 68 -12.21 4.02 11.12
C ASP A 68 -11.83 2.66 11.74
N LEU A 69 -11.82 2.52 13.07
CA LEU A 69 -11.26 1.35 13.77
C LEU A 69 -11.96 0.03 13.39
N GLN A 70 -13.29 0.04 13.28
CA GLN A 70 -14.06 -1.14 12.88
C GLN A 70 -13.79 -1.55 11.42
N LEU A 71 -13.49 -0.57 10.56
CA LEU A 71 -13.12 -0.84 9.18
C LEU A 71 -11.69 -1.40 9.12
N LEU A 72 -10.76 -0.81 9.89
CA LEU A 72 -9.38 -1.26 10.02
C LEU A 72 -9.27 -2.72 10.48
N SER A 73 -10.13 -3.16 11.41
CA SER A 73 -10.11 -4.55 11.90
C SER A 73 -10.46 -5.60 10.84
N GLN A 74 -10.97 -5.19 9.68
CA GLN A 74 -11.35 -6.08 8.58
C GLN A 74 -10.29 -6.15 7.49
N TYR A 75 -9.30 -5.25 7.48
CA TYR A 75 -8.23 -5.27 6.49
C TYR A 75 -7.20 -6.37 6.82
N PRO A 76 -6.70 -7.11 5.82
CA PRO A 76 -5.68 -8.15 6.01
C PRO A 76 -4.28 -7.57 6.22
N THR A 77 -4.12 -6.24 6.20
CA THR A 77 -2.83 -5.56 6.30
C THR A 77 -2.32 -5.50 7.73
N ILE A 78 -1.01 -5.68 7.93
CA ILE A 78 -0.38 -5.70 9.25
C ILE A 78 -0.29 -4.32 9.92
N MET A 79 -0.32 -3.24 9.12
CA MET A 79 -0.23 -1.86 9.59
C MET A 79 -1.19 -0.96 8.80
N ALA A 80 -1.59 0.16 9.39
CA ALA A 80 -2.34 1.21 8.72
C ALA A 80 -1.59 2.54 8.79
N ASN A 81 -1.72 3.36 7.76
CA ASN A 81 -1.17 4.70 7.68
C ASN A 81 -2.14 5.58 6.86
N LYS A 82 -2.67 6.66 7.42
CA LYS A 82 -1.93 7.63 8.21
C LYS A 82 -2.66 8.09 9.44
#